data_AF-A0A2E7FFA5-F1
#
_entry.id   AF-A0A2E7FFA5-F1
#
_cell.length_a   1.000
_cell.length_b   1.000
_cell.length_c   1.000
_cell.angle_alpha   90.00
_cell.angle_beta   90.00
_cell.angle_gamma   90.00
#
_symmetry.space_group_name_H-M   'P 1'
#
loop_
_entity.id
_entity.type
_entity.pdbx_description
1 polymer ?
#
loop_
_entity_poly.entity_id
_entity_poly.type
_entity_poly.pdbx_seq_one_letter_code
_entity_poly.pdbx_strand_id
1 'polypeptide(L)' 'MKKLFLSFLIIFFFACKKDNCGEIIDKVVEGNTNILVIRFDDGGGTSQGDFNGELVADIEVSNEIFSNFSEGEIYCVE' A
#
# COMPACT_ATOMS: atom_id res chain seq x y z
N MET A 1 -37.61 -0.44 -29.56
CA MET A 1 -36.32 0.30 -29.63
C MET A 1 -35.81 0.52 -28.23
N LYS A 2 -34.50 0.32 -28.06
CA LYS A 2 -33.63 0.53 -26.88
C LYS A 2 -34.18 1.57 -25.89
N LYS A 3 -33.99 1.40 -24.58
CA LYS A 3 -32.67 1.56 -23.93
C LYS A 3 -32.70 0.89 -22.54
N LEU A 4 -31.96 -0.20 -22.41
CA LEU A 4 -31.44 -0.68 -21.13
C LEU A 4 -30.38 0.35 -20.70
N PHE A 5 -30.73 1.28 -19.81
CA PHE A 5 -29.73 2.13 -19.19
C PHE A 5 -29.15 1.36 -18.00
N LEU A 6 -27.97 0.82 -18.28
CA LEU A 6 -26.99 0.26 -17.36
C LEU A 6 -26.85 1.20 -16.15
N SER A 7 -27.45 0.83 -15.02
CA SER A 7 -27.22 1.55 -13.76
C SER A 7 -25.79 1.25 -13.33
N PHE A 8 -24.95 2.28 -13.44
CA PHE A 8 -23.57 2.33 -12.99
C PHE A 8 -23.47 1.76 -11.57
N LEU A 9 -22.70 0.68 -11.44
CA LEU A 9 -22.23 0.17 -10.17
C LEU A 9 -21.23 1.20 -9.64
N ILE A 10 -21.69 2.14 -8.81
CA ILE A 10 -20.82 3.03 -8.04
C ILE A 10 -20.17 2.14 -6.97
N ILE A 11 -19.02 1.56 -7.31
CA ILE A 11 -18.18 0.91 -6.31
C ILE A 11 -17.55 2.05 -5.50
N PHE A 12 -17.91 2.08 -4.22
CA PHE A 12 -17.36 2.97 -3.21
C PHE A 12 -15.83 2.88 -3.20
N PHE A 13 -15.15 3.94 -3.63
CA PHE A 13 -13.77 4.17 -3.21
C PHE A 13 -13.84 4.64 -1.75
N PHE A 14 -13.82 3.68 -0.82
CA PHE A 14 -13.53 3.96 0.57
C PHE A 14 -12.10 4.48 0.64
N ALA A 15 -11.94 5.81 0.58
CA ALA A 15 -10.73 6.49 0.99
C ALA A 15 -10.60 6.37 2.52
N CYS A 16 -10.20 5.19 2.98
CA CYS A 16 -9.75 5.02 4.35
C CYS A 16 -8.36 5.66 4.42
N LYS A 17 -8.28 6.90 4.92
CA LYS A 17 -7.00 7.44 5.41
C LYS A 17 -6.65 6.63 6.66
N LYS A 18 -6.01 5.48 6.48
CA LYS A 18 -5.27 4.83 7.55
C LYS A 18 -3.95 5.59 7.67
N ASP A 19 -3.66 6.09 8.86
CA ASP A 19 -2.30 6.47 9.21
C ASP A 19 -1.48 5.16 9.13
N ASN A 20 -0.30 5.17 8.50
CA ASN A 20 0.53 3.99 8.15
C ASN A 20 0.19 3.26 6.82
N CYS A 21 -0.21 4.00 5.77
CA CYS A 21 -0.23 3.47 4.40
C CYS A 21 1.03 3.87 3.65
N GLY A 22 1.50 3.00 2.76
CA GLY A 22 2.63 3.30 1.88
C GLY A 22 2.58 2.52 0.57
N GLU A 23 3.43 2.92 -0.36
CA GLU A 23 3.65 2.23 -1.64
C GLU A 23 4.53 1.00 -1.42
N ILE A 24 4.10 -0.16 -1.94
CA ILE A 24 4.95 -1.34 -2.02
C ILE A 24 6.00 -1.09 -3.10
N ILE A 25 7.27 -1.00 -2.72
CA ILE A 25 8.37 -0.74 -3.65
C ILE A 25 9.17 -1.99 -4.01
N ASP A 26 9.05 -3.06 -3.23
CA ASP A 26 9.68 -4.35 -3.51
C ASP A 26 8.94 -5.49 -2.76
N LYS A 27 9.15 -6.73 -3.22
CA LYS A 27 8.57 -7.95 -2.67
C LYS A 27 9.64 -9.02 -2.53
N VAL A 28 9.90 -9.45 -1.30
CA VAL A 28 10.98 -10.39 -0.98
C VAL A 28 10.42 -11.67 -0.37
N VAL A 29 10.96 -12.82 -0.80
CA VAL A 29 10.72 -14.11 -0.14
C VAL A 29 12.02 -14.54 0.52
N GLU A 30 12.02 -14.62 1.85
CA GLU A 30 13.16 -15.06 2.66
C GLU A 30 12.80 -16.35 3.41
N GLY A 31 13.21 -17.49 2.86
CA GLY A 31 12.85 -18.79 3.40
C GLY A 31 11.35 -19.07 3.30
N ASN A 32 10.67 -19.10 4.45
CA ASN A 32 9.21 -19.27 4.54
C ASN A 32 8.46 -17.96 4.84
N THR A 33 9.17 -16.84 4.86
CA THR A 33 8.63 -15.52 5.18
C THR A 33 8.44 -14.71 3.90
N ASN A 34 7.27 -14.08 3.77
CA ASN A 34 7.01 -13.13 2.70
C ASN A 34 7.08 -11.72 3.25
N ILE A 35 7.81 -10.84 2.57
CA ILE A 35 8.09 -9.49 3.01
C ILE A 35 7.64 -8.51 1.91
N LEU A 36 6.86 -7.52 2.29
CA LEU A 36 6.61 -6.33 1.46
C LEU A 36 7.54 -5.22 1.94
N VAL A 37 8.31 -4.63 1.03
CA VAL A 37 9.10 -3.43 1.32
C VAL A 37 8.22 -2.23 0.99
N ILE A 38 7.93 -1.41 2.00
CA ILE A 38 6.93 -0.33 1.90
C ILE A 38 7.59 1.01 2.14
N ARG A 39 7.37 1.95 1.22
CA ARG A 39 7.70 3.37 1.37
C ARG A 39 6.46 4.13 1.87
N PHE A 40 6.56 4.76 3.03
CA PHE A 40 5.48 5.58 3.59
C PHE A 40 5.58 7.03 3.10
N ASP A 41 4.43 7.63 2.80
CA ASP A 41 4.31 9.01 2.29
C ASP A 41 4.70 10.05 3.35
N ASP A 42 4.47 9.73 4.61
CA ASP A 42 4.86 10.45 5.81
C ASP A 42 6.33 10.17 6.15
N GLY A 43 7.20 10.48 5.20
CA GLY A 43 8.64 10.64 5.43
C GLY A 43 8.86 11.44 6.71
N GLY A 44 9.52 10.80 7.69
CA GLY A 44 9.78 11.37 9.01
C GLY A 44 10.71 12.55 8.89
N GLY A 45 10.16 13.72 8.59
CA GLY A 45 10.87 14.99 8.71
C GLY A 45 11.27 15.15 10.17
N THR A 46 12.54 14.93 10.47
CA THR A 46 13.06 15.34 11.77
C THR A 46 12.92 16.86 11.85
N SER A 47 12.72 17.42 13.05
CA SER A 47 12.67 18.87 13.27
C SER A 47 13.98 19.60 12.90
N GLN A 48 14.99 18.88 12.42
CA GLN A 48 16.20 19.39 11.79
C GLN A 48 16.01 19.29 10.27
N GLY A 49 15.66 20.41 9.65
CA GLY A 49 15.18 20.53 8.26
C GLY A 49 16.14 20.15 7.12
N ASP A 50 17.03 19.17 7.31
CA ASP A 50 18.00 18.72 6.31
C ASP A 50 17.94 17.21 5.99
N PHE A 51 17.09 16.42 6.68
CA PHE A 51 16.87 15.01 6.37
C PHE A 51 15.44 14.75 5.85
N ASN A 52 15.26 14.88 4.54
CA ASN A 52 14.09 14.36 3.84
C ASN A 52 14.36 12.90 3.43
N GLY A 53 14.47 12.00 4.41
CA GLY A 53 14.55 10.58 4.16
C GLY A 53 13.17 9.99 3.91
N GLU A 54 13.02 9.18 2.88
CA GLU A 54 11.84 8.33 2.73
C GLU A 54 11.82 7.31 3.87
N LEU A 55 10.68 7.12 4.53
CA LEU A 55 10.53 6.03 5.49
C LEU A 55 10.25 4.75 4.70
N VAL A 56 11.18 3.81 4.78
CA VAL A 56 11.06 2.48 4.17
C VAL A 56 11.06 1.44 5.28
N ALA A 57 10.13 0.49 5.24
CA ALA A 57 10.08 -0.62 6.19
C ALA A 57 9.81 -1.96 5.49
N ASP A 58 10.35 -3.02 6.08
CA ASP A 58 10.15 -4.39 5.68
C ASP A 58 9.02 -4.99 6.52
N ILE A 59 7.91 -5.33 5.88
CA ILE A 59 6.69 -5.83 6.55
C ILE A 59 6.49 -7.30 6.19
N GLU A 60 6.61 -8.17 7.19
CA GLU A 60 6.22 -9.56 7.07
C GLU A 60 4.70 -9.69 6.90
N VAL A 61 4.27 -10.45 5.90
CA VAL A 61 2.86 -10.64 5.57
C VAL A 61 2.52 -12.10 5.30
N SER A 62 1.23 -12.42 5.35
CA SER A 62 0.73 -13.75 4.98
C SER A 62 0.91 -14.03 3.48
N ASN A 63 0.90 -15.31 3.08
CA ASN A 63 0.90 -15.72 1.67
C ASN A 63 -0.25 -15.07 0.87
N GLU A 64 -1.42 -14.90 1.50
CA GLU A 64 -2.59 -14.30 0.87
C GLU A 64 -2.33 -12.83 0.52
N ILE A 65 -1.83 -12.04 1.48
CA ILE A 65 -1.49 -10.64 1.25
C ILE A 65 -0.37 -10.54 0.21
N PHE A 66 0.68 -11.34 0.35
CA PHE A 66 1.79 -11.32 -0.60
C PHE A 66 1.35 -11.67 -2.03
N SER A 67 0.34 -12.54 -2.21
CA SER A 67 -0.15 -12.92 -3.54
C SER A 67 -1.12 -11.89 -4.13
N ASN A 68 -1.87 -11.19 -3.28
CA ASN A 68 -2.91 -10.25 -3.70
C ASN A 68 -2.40 -8.85 -4.00
N PHE A 69 -1.24 -8.48 -3.48
CA PHE A 69 -0.65 -7.15 -3.67
C PHE A 69 0.56 -7.17 -4.61
N SER A 70 0.75 -6.09 -5.37
CA SER A 70 1.84 -5.88 -6.32
C SER A 70 2.67 -4.64 -5.97
N GLU A 71 3.90 -4.57 -6.49
CA GLU A 71 4.69 -3.34 -6.46
C GLU A 71 3.92 -2.18 -7.12
N GLY A 72 4.02 -0.99 -6.54
CA GLY A 72 3.27 0.22 -6.93
C GLY A 72 1.85 0.31 -6.34
N GLU A 73 1.35 -0.73 -5.68
CA GLU A 73 0.09 -0.67 -4.94
C GLU A 73 0.28 -0.10 -3.52
N ILE A 74 -0.78 0.48 -2.99
CA ILE A 74 -0.80 1.00 -1.62
C ILE A 74 -1.22 -0.11 -0.66
N TYR A 75 -0.39 -0.36 0.35
CA TYR A 75 -0.71 -1.24 1.48
C TYR A 75 -0.67 -0.45 2.78
N CYS A 76 -1.62 -0.72 3.66
CA CYS A 76 -1.73 -0.09 4.96
C CYS A 76 -1.50 -1.13 6.05
N VAL A 77 -0.49 -0.88 6.87
CA VAL A 77 -0.18 -1.74 8.02
C VAL A 77 -1.23 -1.47 9.12
N GLU A 78 -1.75 -2.53 9.75
CA GLU A 78 -2.70 -2.41 10.88
C GLU A 78 -1.99 -2.22 12.22
#